data_AF-A0ABD3GSW7-F1
#
_entry.id   AF-A0ABD3GSW7-F1
#
_cell.length_a   1.000
_cell.length_b   1.000
_cell.length_c   1.000
_cell.angle_alpha   90.00
_cell.angle_beta   90.00
_cell.angle_gamma   90.00
#
_symmetry.space_group_name_H-M   'P 1'
#
loop_
_entity.id
_entity.type
_entity.pdbx_description
1 polymer ?
#
loop_
_entity_poly.entity_id
_entity_poly.type
_entity_poly.pdbx_seq_one_letter_code
_entity_poly.pdbx_strand_id
1 'polypeptide(L)'
;MMDAAQREKADKLWSMAQAVMGLPFCTFKHPAFEEAYRFQPVPWLQATVGKATPHHIMNMLHITRHGELAHRHVDGSNETKSAVWIAEHITKDIEERGPPNVLQFVADNASANILAGKLVRERYPHIIFGGCVAHRLDLLMEDIGKLPWVKEVVND
;
A
#
# COMPACT_ATOMS: atom_id res chain seq x y z
N MET A 1 -21.41 -14.40 1.35
CA MET A 1 -20.55 -13.57 0.47
C MET A 1 -20.92 -12.11 0.72
N MET A 2 -19.95 -11.21 0.85
CA MET A 2 -20.22 -9.75 0.87
C MET A 2 -20.70 -9.32 -0.52
N ASP A 3 -21.67 -8.41 -0.58
CA ASP A 3 -22.06 -7.74 -1.82
C ASP A 3 -21.04 -6.67 -2.25
N ALA A 4 -21.17 -6.15 -3.48
CA ALA A 4 -20.19 -5.21 -4.04
C ALA A 4 -20.12 -3.88 -3.27
N ALA A 5 -21.24 -3.39 -2.74
CA ALA A 5 -21.28 -2.13 -1.98
C ALA A 5 -20.65 -2.29 -0.60
N GLN A 6 -20.86 -3.43 0.05
CA GLN A 6 -20.21 -3.81 1.29
C GLN A 6 -18.69 -3.94 1.10
N ARG A 7 -18.24 -4.48 -0.03
CA ARG A 7 -16.81 -4.58 -0.38
C ARG A 7 -16.18 -3.22 -0.60
N GLU A 8 -16.78 -2.37 -1.44
CA GLU A 8 -16.29 -1.01 -1.67
C GLU A 8 -16.18 -0.21 -0.36
N LYS A 9 -17.17 -0.34 0.52
CA LYS A 9 -17.15 0.29 1.85
C LYS A 9 -16.00 -0.25 2.71
N ALA A 10 -15.77 -1.56 2.70
CA ALA A 10 -14.66 -2.17 3.42
C ALA A 10 -13.32 -1.68 2.88
N ASP A 11 -13.12 -1.69 1.56
CA ASP A 11 -11.88 -1.26 0.90
C ASP A 11 -11.55 0.19 1.22
N LYS A 12 -12.54 1.09 1.12
CA LYS A 12 -12.38 2.51 1.52
C LYS A 12 -11.92 2.64 2.97
N LEU A 13 -12.50 1.87 3.88
CA LEU A 13 -12.17 1.89 5.30
C LEU A 13 -10.77 1.32 5.58
N TRP A 14 -10.40 0.24 4.90
CA TRP A 14 -9.08 -0.37 5.03
C TRP A 14 -7.98 0.54 4.53
N SER A 15 -8.18 1.16 3.37
CA SER A 15 -7.22 2.08 2.80
C SER A 15 -7.10 3.38 3.61
N MET A 16 -8.19 3.84 4.22
CA MET A 16 -8.15 4.98 5.15
C MET A 16 -7.45 4.62 6.47
N ALA A 17 -7.66 3.42 7.00
CA ALA A 17 -6.94 2.91 8.16
C ALA A 17 -5.41 2.84 7.91
N GLN A 18 -4.99 2.39 6.73
CA GLN A 18 -3.58 2.43 6.30
C GLN A 18 -3.01 3.84 6.33
N ALA A 19 -3.74 4.78 5.73
CA ALA A 19 -3.32 6.17 5.61
C ALA A 19 -3.24 6.89 6.96
N VAL A 20 -4.23 6.71 7.83
CA VAL A 20 -4.35 7.46 9.10
C VAL A 20 -3.48 6.86 10.20
N MET A 21 -3.40 5.53 10.29
CA MET A 21 -2.62 4.86 11.34
C MET A 21 -1.16 4.64 10.95
N GLY A 22 -0.75 5.01 9.73
CA GLY A 22 0.61 4.80 9.23
C GLY A 22 1.00 3.32 9.17
N LEU A 23 0.01 2.43 9.00
CA LEU A 23 0.27 0.99 8.95
C LEU A 23 1.01 0.66 7.65
N PRO A 24 2.17 -0.01 7.72
CA PRO A 24 2.84 -0.51 6.53
C PRO A 24 1.91 -1.33 5.62
N PHE A 25 2.05 -1.22 4.30
CA PHE A 25 1.26 -1.99 3.34
C PHE A 25 1.35 -3.51 3.57
N CYS A 26 2.45 -4.00 4.16
CA CYS A 26 2.66 -5.41 4.49
C CYS A 26 1.91 -5.89 5.74
N THR A 27 1.50 -4.98 6.62
CA THR A 27 0.87 -5.32 7.91
C THR A 27 -0.39 -6.16 7.74
N PHE A 28 -1.16 -5.94 6.67
CA PHE A 28 -2.40 -6.67 6.37
C PHE A 28 -2.19 -8.13 5.97
N LYS A 29 -0.97 -8.53 5.64
CA LYS A 29 -0.63 -9.91 5.27
C LYS A 29 -0.11 -10.73 6.45
N HIS A 30 0.16 -10.10 7.59
CA HIS A 30 0.77 -10.76 8.73
C HIS A 30 -0.28 -11.47 9.60
N PRO A 31 -0.13 -12.75 9.97
CA PRO A 31 -1.11 -13.49 10.77
C PRO A 31 -1.45 -12.82 12.10
N ALA A 32 -0.45 -12.22 12.76
CA ALA A 32 -0.67 -11.49 14.02
C ALA A 32 -1.54 -10.23 13.84
N PHE A 33 -1.58 -9.64 12.64
CA PHE A 33 -2.47 -8.53 12.37
C PHE A 33 -3.92 -8.99 12.24
N GLU A 34 -4.17 -10.12 11.59
CA GLU A 34 -5.52 -10.74 11.57
C GLU A 34 -6.02 -11.05 12.98
N GLU A 35 -5.13 -11.55 13.85
CA GLU A 35 -5.44 -11.88 15.23
C GLU A 35 -5.72 -10.62 16.07
N ALA A 36 -4.84 -9.61 16.02
CA ALA A 36 -5.03 -8.34 16.72
C ALA A 36 -6.34 -7.63 16.33
N TYR A 37 -6.77 -7.78 15.07
CA TYR A 37 -8.00 -7.18 14.58
C TYR A 37 -9.29 -7.88 15.05
N ARG A 38 -9.24 -9.16 15.42
CA ARG A 38 -10.40 -9.84 16.04
C ARG A 38 -10.79 -9.16 17.36
N PHE A 39 -9.82 -8.55 18.05
CA PHE A 39 -10.03 -7.86 19.32
C PHE A 39 -10.40 -6.37 19.19
N GLN A 40 -10.49 -5.81 17.97
CA GLN A 40 -10.88 -4.41 17.78
C GLN A 40 -12.38 -4.21 18.07
N PRO A 41 -12.76 -3.23 18.92
CA PRO A 41 -14.14 -3.06 19.39
C PRO A 41 -15.07 -2.41 18.35
N VAL A 42 -14.70 -2.42 17.07
CA VAL A 42 -15.42 -1.76 15.98
C VAL A 42 -16.26 -2.80 15.23
N PRO A 43 -17.57 -2.96 15.52
CA PRO A 43 -18.32 -4.15 15.10
C PRO A 43 -18.46 -4.27 13.57
N TRP A 44 -18.53 -3.15 12.86
CA TRP A 44 -18.59 -3.15 11.39
C TRP A 44 -17.26 -3.50 10.74
N LEU A 45 -16.13 -3.28 11.43
CA LEU A 45 -14.78 -3.61 10.97
C LEU A 45 -14.46 -5.08 11.25
N GLN A 46 -14.88 -5.59 12.42
CA GLN A 46 -14.86 -7.04 12.71
C GLN A 46 -15.66 -7.85 11.68
N ALA A 47 -16.75 -7.28 11.14
CA ALA A 47 -17.56 -7.93 10.12
C ALA A 47 -16.85 -8.09 8.76
N THR A 48 -15.72 -7.41 8.53
CA THR A 48 -14.93 -7.44 7.28
C THR A 48 -13.57 -8.14 7.44
N VAL A 49 -13.05 -8.27 8.66
CA VAL A 49 -11.83 -9.04 8.99
C VAL A 49 -12.02 -10.52 8.64
N GLY A 50 -11.10 -11.10 7.86
CA GLY A 50 -11.15 -12.51 7.41
C GLY A 50 -12.17 -12.80 6.29
N LYS A 51 -12.96 -11.82 5.85
CA LYS A 51 -13.78 -11.88 4.62
C LYS A 51 -13.10 -11.23 3.42
N ALA A 52 -11.87 -10.75 3.61
CA ALA A 52 -10.95 -10.35 2.56
C ALA A 52 -10.69 -11.58 1.68
N THR A 53 -11.49 -11.66 0.64
CA THR A 53 -11.27 -12.55 -0.49
C THR A 53 -10.01 -12.03 -1.20
N PRO A 54 -9.17 -12.86 -1.85
CA PRO A 54 -7.88 -12.42 -2.40
C PRO A 54 -8.12 -11.37 -3.49
N HIS A 55 -8.16 -10.12 -3.04
CA HIS A 55 -8.51 -8.96 -3.82
C HIS A 55 -7.26 -8.09 -3.94
N HIS A 56 -7.12 -7.48 -5.09
CA HIS A 56 -5.99 -6.65 -5.40
C HIS A 56 -6.46 -5.23 -5.46
N ILE A 57 -5.99 -4.42 -4.53
CA ILE A 57 -6.36 -3.01 -4.43
C ILE A 57 -5.07 -2.21 -4.58
N MET A 58 -5.13 -1.16 -5.37
CA MET A 58 -4.08 -0.15 -5.42
C MET A 58 -4.56 1.10 -4.70
N ASN A 59 -3.89 1.41 -3.58
CA ASN A 59 -4.15 2.61 -2.79
C ASN A 59 -3.19 3.71 -3.19
N MET A 60 -3.73 4.88 -3.48
CA MET A 60 -3.00 6.11 -3.76
C MET A 60 -3.30 7.11 -2.67
N LEU A 61 -2.24 7.50 -1.97
CA LEU A 61 -2.29 8.46 -0.89
C LEU A 61 -1.53 9.71 -1.28
N HIS A 62 -2.18 10.86 -1.15
CA HIS A 62 -1.64 12.15 -1.52
C HIS A 62 -1.52 12.99 -0.28
N ILE A 63 -0.33 13.52 -0.08
CA ILE A 63 0.01 14.34 1.06
C ILE A 63 0.50 15.67 0.50
N THR A 64 -0.22 16.75 0.81
CA THR A 64 0.19 18.09 0.40
C THR A 64 1.22 18.65 1.39
N ARG A 65 1.90 19.74 1.00
CA ARG A 65 2.81 20.47 1.89
C ARG A 65 2.13 20.94 3.17
N HIS A 66 0.82 21.16 3.13
CA HIS A 66 0.02 21.61 4.27
C HIS A 66 -0.47 20.45 5.15
N GLY A 67 -0.09 19.21 4.84
CA GLY A 67 -0.50 18.02 5.57
C GLY A 67 -1.90 17.55 5.22
N GLU A 68 -2.50 18.07 4.15
CA GLU A 68 -3.80 17.59 3.68
C GLU A 68 -3.64 16.22 3.04
N LEU A 69 -4.56 15.34 3.38
CA LEU A 69 -4.54 13.96 2.96
C LEU A 69 -5.72 13.70 2.02
N ALA A 70 -5.41 13.36 0.78
CA ALA A 70 -6.40 12.87 -0.18
C ALA A 70 -6.09 11.41 -0.52
N HIS A 71 -7.13 10.58 -0.58
CA HIS A 71 -6.99 9.15 -0.77
C HIS A 71 -7.86 8.67 -1.94
N ARG A 72 -7.28 7.80 -2.78
CA ARG A 72 -7.96 7.10 -3.88
C ARG A 72 -7.63 5.61 -3.78
N HIS A 73 -8.61 4.76 -4.06
CA HIS A 73 -8.40 3.33 -4.24
C HIS A 73 -8.85 2.92 -5.63
N VAL A 74 -8.22 1.88 -6.16
CA VAL A 74 -8.55 1.24 -7.44
C VAL A 74 -8.64 -0.26 -7.21
N ASP A 75 -9.76 -0.86 -7.61
CA ASP A 75 -9.88 -2.32 -7.67
C ASP A 75 -9.12 -2.85 -8.90
N GLY A 76 -8.10 -3.64 -8.65
CA GLY A 76 -7.28 -4.34 -9.64
C GLY A 76 -7.40 -5.87 -9.51
N SER A 77 -8.48 -6.38 -8.90
CA SER A 77 -8.68 -7.82 -8.67
C SER A 77 -8.72 -8.64 -9.96
N ASN A 78 -9.15 -8.03 -11.07
CA ASN A 78 -9.21 -8.67 -12.39
C ASN A 78 -8.06 -8.27 -13.31
N GLU A 79 -7.06 -7.56 -12.79
CA GLU A 79 -6.02 -6.91 -13.58
C GLU A 79 -4.66 -7.58 -13.37
N THR A 80 -3.87 -7.60 -14.44
CA THR A 80 -2.46 -7.97 -14.32
C THR A 80 -1.71 -6.75 -13.82
N LYS A 81 -1.08 -6.84 -12.64
CA LYS A 81 -0.26 -5.78 -11.99
C LYS A 81 1.05 -5.52 -12.73
N SER A 82 0.96 -5.31 -14.03
CA SER A 82 2.06 -4.93 -14.87
C SER A 82 2.49 -3.51 -14.51
N ALA A 83 3.75 -3.20 -14.80
CA ALA A 83 4.26 -1.85 -14.63
C ALA A 83 3.47 -0.82 -15.47
N VAL A 84 2.94 -1.24 -16.62
CA VAL A 84 2.12 -0.40 -17.50
C VAL A 84 0.80 -0.05 -16.82
N TRP A 85 0.07 -1.05 -16.30
CA TRP A 85 -1.19 -0.82 -15.59
C TRP A 85 -1.02 0.11 -14.38
N ILE A 86 0.05 -0.08 -13.60
CA ILE A 86 0.37 0.79 -12.46
C ILE A 86 0.68 2.20 -12.96
N ALA A 87 1.55 2.35 -13.96
CA ALA A 87 1.94 3.65 -14.51
C ALA A 87 0.75 4.42 -15.09
N GLU A 88 -0.19 3.74 -15.76
CA GLU A 88 -1.40 4.35 -16.31
C GLU A 88 -2.27 4.98 -15.22
N HIS A 89 -2.50 4.27 -14.12
CA HIS A 89 -3.31 4.79 -13.03
C HIS A 89 -2.62 5.92 -12.26
N ILE A 90 -1.31 5.81 -12.03
CA ILE A 90 -0.52 6.88 -11.43
C ILE A 90 -0.51 8.12 -12.32
N THR A 91 -0.35 7.93 -13.64
CA THR A 91 -0.40 9.01 -14.63
C THR A 91 -1.76 9.70 -14.61
N LYS A 92 -2.86 8.95 -14.61
CA LYS A 92 -4.21 9.51 -14.52
C LYS A 92 -4.37 10.37 -13.27
N ASP A 93 -3.89 9.90 -12.12
CA ASP A 93 -3.98 10.68 -10.89
C ASP A 93 -3.08 11.92 -10.90
N ILE A 94 -1.88 11.86 -11.48
CA ILE A 94 -1.00 13.02 -11.70
C ILE A 94 -1.69 14.07 -12.57
N GLU A 95 -2.32 13.66 -13.68
CA GLU A 95 -3.04 14.58 -14.57
C GLU A 95 -4.23 15.25 -13.87
N GLU A 96 -5.02 14.48 -13.10
CA GLU A 96 -6.15 15.02 -12.33
C GLU A 96 -5.71 16.05 -11.28
N ARG A 97 -4.50 15.91 -10.72
CA ARG A 97 -3.94 16.86 -9.74
C ARG A 97 -3.18 18.02 -10.37
N GLY A 98 -2.86 17.92 -11.65
CA GLY A 98 -1.92 18.81 -12.32
C GLY A 98 -0.47 18.35 -12.10
N PRO A 99 0.26 17.98 -13.16
CA PRO A 99 1.64 17.52 -13.06
C PRO A 99 2.60 18.43 -12.25
N PRO A 100 2.51 19.79 -12.30
CA PRO A 100 3.36 20.66 -11.49
C PRO A 100 3.15 20.54 -9.98
N ASN A 101 2.01 20.00 -9.54
CA ASN A 101 1.65 19.86 -8.13
C ASN A 101 2.15 18.55 -7.51
N VAL A 102 2.76 17.67 -8.31
CA VAL A 102 3.30 16.39 -7.85
C VAL A 102 4.82 16.45 -7.88
N LEU A 103 5.44 16.34 -6.70
CA LEU A 103 6.91 16.34 -6.57
C LEU A 103 7.48 14.92 -6.52
N GLN A 104 6.77 14.01 -5.83
CA GLN A 104 7.29 12.68 -5.53
C GLN A 104 6.18 11.62 -5.62
N PHE A 105 6.56 10.46 -6.16
CA PHE A 105 5.78 9.24 -6.12
C PHE A 105 6.57 8.18 -5.32
N VAL A 106 5.93 7.59 -4.31
CA VAL A 106 6.54 6.57 -3.45
C VAL A 106 5.73 5.27 -3.55
N ALA A 107 6.39 4.16 -3.84
CA ALA A 107 5.78 2.83 -3.88
C ALA A 107 6.71 1.77 -3.29
N ASP A 108 6.23 0.53 -3.11
CA ASP A 108 7.09 -0.58 -2.69
C ASP A 108 8.20 -0.88 -3.73
N ASN A 109 9.19 -1.68 -3.32
CA ASN A 109 10.35 -1.99 -4.18
C ASN A 109 10.09 -3.19 -5.12
N ALA A 110 8.84 -3.61 -5.34
CA ALA A 110 8.55 -4.65 -6.31
C ALA A 110 8.99 -4.23 -7.72
N SER A 111 9.43 -5.20 -8.52
CA SER A 111 9.93 -4.95 -9.88
C SER A 111 8.94 -4.19 -10.76
N ALA A 112 7.64 -4.49 -10.63
CA ALA A 112 6.57 -3.80 -11.34
C ALA A 112 6.49 -2.30 -10.95
N ASN A 113 6.63 -1.97 -9.67
CA ASN A 113 6.60 -0.59 -9.18
C ASN A 113 7.85 0.20 -9.59
N ILE A 114 9.02 -0.44 -9.57
CA ILE A 114 10.27 0.18 -10.06
C ILE A 114 10.15 0.52 -11.54
N LEU A 115 9.61 -0.40 -12.36
CA LEU A 115 9.42 -0.16 -13.78
C LEU A 115 8.32 0.89 -14.03
N ALA A 116 7.23 0.87 -13.27
CA ALA A 116 6.19 1.90 -13.36
C ALA A 116 6.75 3.29 -13.02
N GLY A 117 7.60 3.39 -11.98
CA GLY A 117 8.30 4.62 -11.62
C GLY A 117 9.20 5.14 -12.75
N LYS A 118 9.83 4.25 -13.53
CA LYS A 118 10.60 4.66 -14.72
C LYS A 118 9.69 5.23 -15.81
N LEU A 119 8.59 4.55 -16.13
CA LEU A 119 7.61 5.01 -17.12
C LEU A 119 7.01 6.38 -16.77
N VAL A 120 6.66 6.59 -15.50
CA VAL A 120 6.14 7.87 -15.01
C VAL A 120 7.21 8.96 -15.13
N ARG A 121 8.47 8.67 -14.83
CA ARG A 121 9.58 9.63 -14.94
C ARG A 121 9.93 9.98 -16.38
N GLU A 122 9.76 9.06 -17.32
CA GLU A 122 9.93 9.34 -18.75
C GLU A 122 8.89 10.38 -19.22
N ARG A 123 7.66 10.29 -18.71
CA ARG A 123 6.59 11.25 -19.02
C ARG A 123 6.70 12.56 -18.22
N TYR A 124 7.15 12.49 -16.97
CA TYR A 124 7.27 13.63 -16.06
C TYR A 124 8.66 13.68 -15.42
N PRO A 125 9.67 14.24 -16.11
CA PRO A 125 11.05 14.22 -15.65
C PRO A 125 11.30 14.91 -14.30
N HIS A 126 10.42 15.82 -13.88
CA HIS A 126 10.50 16.53 -12.60
C HIS A 126 10.03 15.71 -11.40
N ILE A 127 9.29 14.62 -11.62
CA ILE A 127 8.76 13.77 -10.54
C ILE A 127 9.84 12.81 -10.04
N ILE A 128 10.06 12.80 -8.74
CA ILE A 128 11.00 11.89 -8.10
C ILE A 128 10.29 10.59 -7.75
N PHE A 129 10.83 9.46 -8.21
CA PHE A 129 10.40 8.14 -7.73
C PHE A 129 11.22 7.73 -6.49
N GLY A 130 10.54 7.34 -5.42
CA GLY A 130 11.12 6.80 -4.20
C GLY A 130 10.62 5.39 -3.90
N GLY A 131 11.53 4.45 -3.67
CA GLY A 131 11.18 3.14 -3.14
C GLY A 131 10.83 3.19 -1.65
N CYS A 132 9.95 2.30 -1.19
CA CYS A 132 9.50 2.25 0.20
C CYS A 132 10.66 1.93 1.14
N VAL A 133 10.92 2.86 2.07
CA VAL A 133 11.94 2.70 3.12
C VAL A 133 11.53 1.62 4.11
N ALA A 134 10.26 1.55 4.49
CA ALA A 134 9.77 0.52 5.41
C ALA A 134 10.05 -0.89 4.87
N HIS A 135 9.89 -1.12 3.57
CA HIS A 135 10.21 -2.41 2.98
C HIS A 135 11.73 -2.68 2.94
N ARG A 136 12.58 -1.66 2.81
CA ARG A 136 14.04 -1.85 2.94
C ARG A 136 14.45 -2.18 4.37
N LEU A 137 13.81 -1.53 5.34
CA LEU A 137 14.03 -1.82 6.76
C LEU A 137 13.57 -3.23 7.11
N ASP A 138 12.43 -3.67 6.59
CA ASP A 138 11.92 -5.04 6.71
C ASP A 138 12.94 -6.06 6.20
N LEU A 139 13.45 -5.89 4.97
CA LEU A 139 14.49 -6.76 4.41
C LEU A 139 15.81 -6.72 5.23
N LEU A 140 16.22 -5.54 5.69
CA LEU A 140 17.38 -5.41 6.57
C LEU A 140 17.18 -6.16 7.90
N MET A 141 15.99 -6.05 8.48
CA MET A 141 15.63 -6.75 9.72
C MET A 141 15.56 -8.26 9.51
N GLU A 142 15.04 -8.73 8.38
CA GLU A 142 15.08 -10.15 8.01
C GLU A 142 16.52 -10.67 7.93
N ASP A 143 17.44 -9.89 7.36
CA ASP A 143 18.86 -10.27 7.26
C ASP A 143 19.55 -10.26 8.62
N ILE A 144 19.24 -9.28 9.49
CA ILE A 144 19.69 -9.28 10.88
C ILE A 144 19.15 -10.52 11.63
N GLY A 145 17.87 -10.84 11.45
CA GLY A 145 17.24 -12.03 12.04
C GLY A 145 17.83 -13.35 11.57
N LYS A 146 18.56 -13.37 10.44
CA LYS A 146 19.27 -14.57 9.97
C LYS A 146 20.58 -14.82 10.70
N LEU A 147 21.13 -13.85 11.43
CA LEU A 147 22.40 -13.98 12.16
C LEU A 147 22.29 -15.03 13.28
N PRO A 148 23.29 -15.91 13.47
CA PRO A 148 23.21 -17.01 14.43
C PRO A 148 22.87 -16.57 15.85
N TRP A 149 23.57 -15.55 16.35
CA TRP A 149 23.35 -15.04 17.71
C TRP A 149 21.98 -14.36 17.89
N VAL A 150 21.41 -13.76 16.83
CA VAL A 150 20.05 -13.19 16.90
C VAL A 150 19.02 -14.31 16.94
N LYS A 151 19.20 -15.37 16.15
CA LYS A 151 18.31 -16.54 16.18
C LYS A 151 18.29 -17.22 17.54
N GLU A 152 19.43 -17.30 18.22
CA GLU A 152 19.50 -17.88 19.57
C GLU A 152 18.62 -17.06 20.54
N VAL A 153 18.72 -15.73 20.51
CA VAL A 153 17.95 -14.84 21.41
C VAL A 153 16.47 -14.77 21.05
N VAL A 154 16.10 -14.85 19.77
CA VAL A 154 14.70 -14.73 19.32
C VAL A 154 13.92 -16.05 19.49
N ASN A 155 14.60 -17.20 19.53
CA ASN A 155 13.96 -18.51 19.73
C ASN A 155 13.91 -18.97 21.20
N ASP A 156 14.51 -18.21 22.13
CA ASP A 156 14.36 -18.38 23.59
C ASP A 156 13.07 -17.73 24.11
#